data_AF-A0A534JK85-F1
#
_entry.id   AF-A0A534JK85-F1
#
_cell.length_a   1.000
_cell.length_b   1.000
_cell.length_c   1.000
_cell.angle_alpha   90.00
_cell.angle_beta   90.00
_cell.angle_gamma   90.00
#
_symmetry.space_group_name_H-M   'P 1'
#
loop_
_entity.id
_entity.type
_entity.pdbx_description
1 polymer ?
#
loop_
_entity_poly.entity_id
_entity_poly.type
_entity_poly.pdbx_seq_one_letter_code
_entity_poly.pdbx_strand_id
1 'polypeptide(L)'
;MFGVVVCPRCHRAKGVELSKKTTTCSCGFEIRVFPARITVRVGTERELIEAVRRVSAELAGGLAEYERAIQPRKKKRIGEVHARVAAAAMKAGDRAHRVRAAAVELSKELEVFSVADLRAVLTALGIPEVDESLDELLRANVVYEPREGYYRAVTPVP
;
A
#
# COMPACT_ATOMS: atom_id res chain seq x y z
N MET A 1 -31.53 3.73 -8.70
CA MET A 1 -31.12 4.93 -7.92
C MET A 1 -31.14 4.57 -6.44
N PHE A 2 -30.08 4.90 -5.73
CA PHE A 2 -29.88 4.47 -4.35
C PHE A 2 -29.69 5.68 -3.44
N GLY A 3 -29.86 5.48 -2.14
CA GLY A 3 -29.55 6.50 -1.15
C GLY A 3 -29.08 5.91 0.16
N VAL A 4 -28.51 6.76 1.00
CA VAL A 4 -28.06 6.41 2.35
C VAL A 4 -29.03 6.99 3.36
N VAL A 5 -29.49 6.16 4.29
CA VAL A 5 -30.34 6.56 5.42
C VAL A 5 -29.65 6.18 6.73
N VAL A 6 -29.87 6.96 7.78
CA VAL A 6 -29.34 6.67 9.12
C VAL A 6 -30.44 6.07 9.98
N CYS A 7 -30.14 4.98 10.68
CA CYS A 7 -31.08 4.39 11.62
C CYS A 7 -31.26 5.30 12.85
N PRO A 8 -32.49 5.72 13.20
CA PRO A 8 -32.72 6.56 14.38
C PRO A 8 -32.49 5.82 15.71
N ARG A 9 -32.35 4.49 15.69
CA ARG A 9 -32.18 3.67 16.90
C ARG A 9 -30.73 3.35 17.20
N CYS A 10 -29.98 2.86 16.21
CA CYS A 10 -28.58 2.44 16.39
C CYS A 10 -27.56 3.38 15.73
N HIS A 11 -28.02 4.46 15.10
CA HIS A 11 -27.18 5.50 14.47
C HIS A 11 -26.21 4.95 13.42
N ARG A 12 -26.52 3.80 12.80
CA ARG A 12 -25.75 3.25 11.70
C ARG A 12 -26.31 3.70 10.36
N ALA A 13 -25.43 4.06 9.43
CA ALA A 13 -25.79 4.33 8.06
C ALA A 13 -26.11 3.02 7.32
N LYS A 14 -27.12 3.06 6.44
CA LYS A 14 -27.54 1.93 5.62
C LYS A 14 -27.84 2.40 4.20
N GLY A 15 -27.33 1.66 3.23
CA GLY A 15 -27.68 1.86 1.83
C GLY A 15 -29.06 1.28 1.54
N VAL A 16 -29.87 2.03 0.81
CA VAL A 16 -31.23 1.64 0.41
C VAL A 16 -31.44 1.92 -1.07
N GLU A 17 -32.19 1.05 -1.72
CA GLU A 17 -32.78 1.36 -3.02
C GLU A 17 -33.95 2.33 -2.83
N LEU A 18 -33.98 3.43 -3.59
CA LEU A 18 -35.03 4.44 -3.47
C LEU A 18 -36.40 3.98 -4.02
N SER A 19 -36.44 2.81 -4.65
CA SER A 19 -37.68 2.15 -5.06
C SER A 19 -38.47 1.59 -3.86
N LYS A 20 -37.80 1.30 -2.74
CA LYS A 20 -38.40 0.68 -1.55
C LYS A 20 -38.83 1.77 -0.56
N LYS A 21 -40.07 1.67 -0.05
CA LYS A 21 -40.63 2.59 0.94
C LYS A 21 -40.19 2.28 2.38
N THR A 22 -39.76 1.05 2.64
CA THR A 22 -39.28 0.61 3.95
C THR A 22 -38.01 -0.24 3.80
N THR A 23 -37.17 -0.22 4.83
CA THR A 23 -36.02 -1.12 4.95
C THR A 23 -35.83 -1.53 6.40
N THR A 24 -35.31 -2.74 6.64
CA THR A 24 -34.95 -3.18 7.99
C THR A 24 -33.47 -2.91 8.27
N CYS A 25 -33.19 -2.30 9.42
CA CYS A 25 -31.83 -2.14 9.93
C CYS A 25 -31.32 -3.44 10.54
N SER A 26 -30.00 -3.62 10.62
CA SER A 26 -29.39 -4.78 11.30
C SER A 26 -29.72 -4.85 12.80
N CYS A 27 -30.21 -3.77 13.42
CA CYS A 27 -30.72 -3.78 14.79
C CYS A 27 -32.19 -4.23 14.91
N GLY A 28 -32.81 -4.66 13.81
CA GLY A 28 -34.22 -5.08 13.76
C GLY A 28 -35.24 -3.95 13.61
N PHE A 29 -34.80 -2.69 13.56
CA PHE A 29 -35.70 -1.54 13.41
C PHE A 29 -36.14 -1.35 11.94
N GLU A 30 -37.44 -1.19 11.70
CA GLU A 30 -37.99 -0.85 10.39
C GLU A 30 -37.89 0.66 10.13
N ILE A 31 -37.14 1.04 9.11
CA ILE A 31 -36.92 2.42 8.70
C ILE A 31 -37.81 2.72 7.50
N ARG A 32 -38.68 3.73 7.63
CA ARG A 32 -39.38 4.32 6.49
C ARG A 32 -38.43 5.18 5.66
N VAL A 33 -38.34 4.87 4.38
CA VAL A 33 -37.52 5.57 3.39
C VAL A 33 -38.39 6.65 2.75
N PHE A 34 -38.08 7.91 3.05
CA PHE A 34 -38.72 9.08 2.45
C PHE A 34 -37.67 10.18 2.21
N PRO A 35 -37.92 11.12 1.27
CA PRO A 35 -36.89 12.04 0.77
C PRO A 35 -36.10 12.80 1.84
N ALA A 36 -36.77 13.25 2.91
CA ALA A 36 -36.14 14.01 3.98
C ALA A 36 -35.21 13.20 4.91
N ARG A 37 -35.22 11.86 4.84
CA ARG A 37 -34.29 10.99 5.59
C ARG A 37 -33.09 10.53 4.78
N ILE A 38 -33.01 10.91 3.51
CA ILE A 38 -31.92 10.51 2.62
C ILE A 38 -30.77 11.51 2.79
N THR A 39 -29.64 11.05 3.31
CA THR A 39 -28.44 11.88 3.51
C THR A 39 -27.67 12.07 2.19
N VAL A 40 -27.57 11.02 1.38
CA VAL A 40 -26.84 11.01 0.10
C VAL A 40 -27.64 10.21 -0.93
N ARG A 41 -27.64 10.66 -2.20
CA ARG A 41 -28.22 9.95 -3.35
C ARG A 41 -27.12 9.60 -4.34
N VAL A 42 -27.17 8.39 -4.89
CA VAL A 42 -26.19 7.89 -5.86
C VAL A 42 -26.86 7.14 -7.00
N GLY A 43 -26.19 7.13 -8.15
CA GLY A 43 -26.69 6.52 -9.38
C GLY A 43 -26.46 5.00 -9.42
N THR A 44 -25.34 4.56 -8.87
CA THR A 44 -24.88 3.17 -8.96
C THR A 44 -24.74 2.48 -7.60
N GLU A 45 -24.73 1.15 -7.61
CA GLU A 45 -24.55 0.34 -6.40
C GLU A 45 -23.11 0.45 -5.84
N ARG A 46 -22.10 0.65 -6.72
CA ARG A 46 -20.71 0.85 -6.28
C ARG A 46 -20.55 2.15 -5.49
N GLU A 47 -21.13 3.24 -5.98
CA GLU A 47 -21.15 4.53 -5.28
C GLU A 47 -21.93 4.45 -3.95
N LEU A 48 -22.93 3.56 -3.86
CA LEU A 48 -23.69 3.36 -2.63
C LEU A 48 -22.81 2.81 -1.50
N ILE A 49 -21.97 1.82 -1.80
CA ILE A 49 -21.05 1.24 -0.82
C ILE A 49 -20.11 2.31 -0.28
N GLU A 50 -19.56 3.14 -1.17
CA GLU A 50 -18.66 4.24 -0.78
C GLU A 50 -19.39 5.31 0.05
N ALA A 51 -20.60 5.71 -0.37
CA ALA A 51 -21.42 6.67 0.35
C ALA A 51 -21.79 6.16 1.76
N VAL A 52 -22.16 4.88 1.92
CA VAL A 52 -22.46 4.30 3.25
C VAL A 52 -21.23 4.32 4.15
N ARG A 53 -20.05 3.99 3.61
CA ARG A 53 -18.80 4.00 4.37
C ARG A 53 -18.44 5.41 4.84
N ARG A 54 -18.55 6.40 3.95
CA ARG A 54 -18.31 7.81 4.29
C ARG A 54 -19.24 8.31 5.39
N VAL A 55 -20.55 8.09 5.26
CA VAL A 55 -21.55 8.53 6.26
C VAL A 55 -21.34 7.78 7.59
N SER A 56 -20.97 6.49 7.55
CA SER A 56 -20.65 5.74 8.78
C SER A 56 -19.42 6.30 9.49
N ALA A 57 -18.38 6.67 8.75
CA ALA A 57 -17.18 7.29 9.32
C ALA A 57 -17.46 8.69 9.90
N GLU A 58 -18.30 9.47 9.23
CA GLU A 58 -18.77 10.77 9.72
C GLU A 58 -19.53 10.64 11.04
N LEU A 59 -20.47 9.70 11.13
CA LEU A 59 -21.24 9.42 12.35
C LEU A 59 -20.38 8.91 13.52
N ALA A 60 -19.28 8.21 13.22
CA ALA A 60 -18.33 7.74 14.22
C ALA A 60 -17.33 8.82 14.67
N GLY A 61 -17.37 10.03 14.09
CA GLY A 61 -16.38 11.08 14.35
C GLY A 61 -14.99 10.80 13.74
N GLY A 62 -14.87 9.79 12.89
CA GLY A 62 -13.63 9.28 12.31
C GLY A 62 -13.41 9.69 10.85
N LEU A 63 -14.09 10.73 10.36
CA LEU A 63 -14.04 11.12 8.94
C LEU A 63 -12.61 11.37 8.45
N ALA A 64 -11.78 12.03 9.26
CA ALA A 64 -10.37 12.29 8.94
C ALA A 64 -9.49 11.02 8.95
N GLU A 65 -9.85 9.97 9.67
CA GLU A 65 -9.17 8.68 9.64
C GLU A 65 -9.59 7.87 8.41
N TYR A 66 -10.88 7.87 8.10
CA TYR A 66 -11.41 7.28 6.87
C TYR A 66 -10.75 7.91 5.64
N GLU A 67 -10.76 9.25 5.52
CA GLU A 67 -10.13 9.97 4.41
C GLU A 67 -8.63 9.67 4.27
N ARG A 68 -7.90 9.50 5.37
CA ARG A 68 -6.49 9.06 5.34
C ARG A 68 -6.35 7.60 4.88
N ALA A 69 -7.29 6.71 5.22
CA ALA A 69 -7.25 5.31 4.85
C ALA A 69 -7.63 5.06 3.36
N ILE A 70 -8.53 5.87 2.80
CA ILE A 70 -8.91 5.81 1.37
C ILE A 70 -7.97 6.60 0.45
N GLN A 71 -7.08 7.44 0.99
CA GLN A 71 -6.05 8.06 0.16
C GLN A 71 -5.16 6.97 -0.46
N PRO A 72 -4.95 6.99 -1.79
CA PRO A 72 -4.03 6.06 -2.43
C PRO A 72 -2.65 6.28 -1.83
N ARG A 73 -2.12 5.28 -1.10
CA ARG A 73 -0.74 5.29 -0.64
C ARG A 73 0.13 5.59 -1.85
N LYS A 74 0.90 6.69 -1.81
CA LYS A 74 1.83 7.03 -2.89
C LYS A 74 2.66 5.78 -3.19
N LYS A 75 2.46 5.18 -4.37
CA LYS A 75 3.31 4.08 -4.84
C LYS A 75 4.73 4.62 -4.81
N LYS A 76 5.58 4.09 -3.92
CA LYS A 76 6.99 4.47 -3.81
C LYS A 76 7.57 4.36 -5.22
N ARG A 77 8.03 5.47 -5.81
CA ARG A 77 8.65 5.42 -7.14
C ARG A 77 9.96 4.65 -7.00
N ILE A 78 10.22 3.69 -7.89
CA ILE A 78 11.42 2.84 -7.83
C ILE A 78 12.72 3.67 -7.70
N GLY A 79 12.79 4.84 -8.35
CA GLY A 79 13.92 5.76 -8.21
C GLY A 79 14.14 6.31 -6.79
N GLU A 80 13.07 6.50 -5.99
CA GLU A 80 13.19 6.89 -4.58
C GLU A 80 13.73 5.75 -3.72
N VAL A 81 13.50 4.49 -4.13
CA VAL A 81 14.06 3.32 -3.46
C VAL A 81 15.56 3.25 -3.74
N HIS A 82 15.98 3.34 -5.01
CA HIS A 82 17.39 3.30 -5.38
C HIS A 82 18.22 4.39 -4.69
N ALA A 83 17.72 5.64 -4.67
CA ALA A 83 18.41 6.75 -4.02
C ALA A 83 18.60 6.54 -2.51
N ARG A 84 17.59 5.98 -1.84
CA ARG A 84 17.65 5.68 -0.40
C ARG A 84 18.60 4.54 -0.09
N VAL A 85 18.54 3.48 -0.90
CA VAL A 85 19.45 2.33 -0.76
C VAL A 85 20.89 2.78 -1.00
N ALA A 86 21.16 3.59 -2.02
CA ALA A 86 22.48 4.18 -2.24
C ALA A 86 22.93 5.02 -1.04
N ALA A 87 22.06 5.88 -0.49
CA ALA A 87 22.39 6.68 0.69
C ALA A 87 22.67 5.84 1.95
N ALA A 88 21.97 4.72 2.13
CA ALA A 88 22.22 3.78 3.22
C ALA A 88 23.54 3.04 3.00
N ALA A 89 23.78 2.53 1.79
CA ALA A 89 24.98 1.79 1.43
C ALA A 89 26.23 2.68 1.46
N MET A 90 26.15 3.98 1.13
CA MET A 90 27.28 4.93 1.24
C MET A 90 27.87 5.03 2.64
N LYS A 91 27.06 4.75 3.68
CA LYS A 91 27.53 4.76 5.07
C LYS A 91 28.37 3.53 5.42
N ALA A 92 28.34 2.49 4.59
CA ALA A 92 29.23 1.36 4.74
C ALA A 92 30.66 1.75 4.34
N GLY A 93 31.64 1.12 5.01
CA GLY A 93 33.06 1.49 4.93
C GLY A 93 33.65 1.36 3.53
N ASP A 94 34.36 0.26 3.29
CA ASP A 94 35.03 0.00 2.01
C ASP A 94 34.05 -0.39 0.87
N ARG A 95 34.58 -0.48 -0.35
CA ARG A 95 33.82 -0.88 -1.55
C ARG A 95 33.03 -2.17 -1.33
N ALA A 96 33.66 -3.21 -0.78
CA ALA A 96 33.03 -4.51 -0.60
C ALA A 96 31.87 -4.45 0.41
N HIS A 97 32.02 -3.68 1.49
CA HIS A 97 30.95 -3.45 2.45
C HIS A 97 29.80 -2.63 1.86
N ARG A 98 30.10 -1.65 0.99
CA ARG A 98 29.06 -0.88 0.27
C ARG A 98 28.27 -1.74 -0.70
N VAL A 99 28.94 -2.60 -1.47
CA VAL A 99 28.29 -3.54 -2.39
C VAL A 99 27.39 -4.52 -1.63
N ARG A 100 27.87 -5.10 -0.52
CA ARG A 100 27.06 -5.96 0.35
C ARG A 100 25.87 -5.23 0.95
N ALA A 101 26.08 -4.02 1.48
CA ALA A 101 25.02 -3.20 2.06
C ALA A 101 23.94 -2.85 1.02
N ALA A 102 24.34 -2.50 -0.20
CA ALA A 102 23.42 -2.23 -1.31
C ALA A 102 22.51 -3.43 -1.59
N ALA A 103 23.07 -4.63 -1.72
CA ALA A 103 22.30 -5.85 -1.96
C ALA A 103 21.33 -6.20 -0.81
N VAL A 104 21.78 -6.03 0.44
CA VAL A 104 20.94 -6.26 1.64
C VAL A 104 19.78 -5.26 1.70
N GLU A 105 20.05 -3.98 1.50
CA GLU A 105 19.02 -2.93 1.56
C GLU A 105 18.04 -3.00 0.38
N LEU A 106 18.52 -3.34 -0.83
CA LEU A 106 17.64 -3.65 -1.97
C LEU A 106 16.68 -4.80 -1.63
N SER A 107 17.19 -5.86 -1.00
CA SER A 107 16.36 -7.00 -0.58
C SER A 107 15.34 -6.65 0.50
N LYS A 108 15.63 -5.67 1.36
CA LYS A 108 14.69 -5.19 2.39
C LYS A 108 13.55 -4.34 1.80
N GLU A 109 13.87 -3.47 0.85
CA GLU A 109 12.86 -2.55 0.28
C GLU A 109 12.07 -3.18 -0.88
N LEU A 110 12.64 -4.14 -1.61
CA LEU A 110 12.02 -4.75 -2.81
C LEU A 110 11.68 -6.24 -2.66
N GLU A 111 12.06 -6.89 -1.55
CA GLU A 111 12.03 -8.36 -1.34
C GLU A 111 12.95 -9.16 -2.26
N VAL A 112 12.93 -8.87 -3.56
CA VAL A 112 13.83 -9.36 -4.60
C VAL A 112 14.22 -8.19 -5.51
N PHE A 113 15.43 -8.18 -6.03
CA PHE A 113 15.94 -7.11 -6.90
C PHE A 113 16.54 -7.67 -8.18
N SER A 114 16.48 -6.90 -9.27
CA SER A 114 17.08 -7.26 -10.56
C SER A 114 18.51 -6.73 -10.69
N VAL A 115 19.25 -7.19 -11.71
CA VAL A 115 20.55 -6.60 -12.09
C VAL A 115 20.42 -5.10 -12.40
N ALA A 116 19.29 -4.67 -12.97
CA ALA A 116 19.05 -3.26 -13.26
C ALA A 116 18.92 -2.41 -11.98
N ASP A 117 18.29 -2.96 -10.95
CA ASP A 117 18.20 -2.30 -9.63
C ASP A 117 19.57 -2.18 -8.97
N LEU A 118 20.35 -3.27 -9.01
CA LEU A 118 21.72 -3.28 -8.50
C LEU A 118 22.60 -2.28 -9.26
N ARG A 119 22.51 -2.24 -10.60
CA ARG A 119 23.22 -1.29 -11.46
C ARG A 119 22.89 0.15 -11.09
N ALA A 120 21.61 0.49 -10.92
CA ALA A 120 21.20 1.85 -10.57
C ALA A 120 21.81 2.30 -9.24
N VAL A 121 21.79 1.43 -8.23
CA VAL A 121 22.39 1.73 -6.92
C VAL A 121 23.92 1.82 -7.00
N LEU A 122 24.59 0.84 -7.61
CA LEU A 122 26.06 0.82 -7.67
C LEU A 122 26.62 1.99 -8.50
N THR A 123 25.93 2.38 -9.57
CA THR A 123 26.28 3.59 -10.35
C THR A 123 26.22 4.84 -9.47
N ALA A 124 25.18 4.97 -8.63
CA ALA A 124 25.07 6.08 -7.69
C ALA A 124 26.15 6.06 -6.59
N LEU A 125 26.75 4.89 -6.31
CA LEU A 125 27.89 4.73 -5.40
C LEU A 125 29.25 4.94 -6.08
N GLY A 126 29.27 5.19 -7.40
CA GLY A 126 30.50 5.29 -8.18
C GLY A 126 31.20 3.95 -8.41
N ILE A 127 30.45 2.84 -8.41
CA ILE A 127 30.96 1.48 -8.62
C ILE A 127 30.44 0.98 -9.98
N PRO A 128 31.25 1.05 -11.05
CA PRO A 128 30.80 0.71 -12.39
C PRO A 128 30.86 -0.80 -12.68
N GLU A 129 31.64 -1.60 -11.94
CA GLU A 129 31.79 -3.04 -12.17
C GLU A 129 30.63 -3.83 -11.53
N VAL A 130 29.43 -3.69 -12.10
CA VAL A 130 28.20 -4.28 -11.56
C VAL A 130 28.19 -5.80 -11.66
N ASP A 131 28.58 -6.35 -12.82
CA ASP A 131 28.53 -7.79 -13.06
C ASP A 131 29.57 -8.52 -12.19
N GLU A 132 30.78 -7.95 -12.07
CA GLU A 132 31.80 -8.47 -11.14
C GLU A 132 31.34 -8.40 -9.69
N SER A 133 30.71 -7.29 -9.29
CA SER A 133 30.16 -7.13 -7.94
C SER A 133 29.04 -8.15 -7.65
N LEU A 134 28.20 -8.45 -8.64
CA LEU A 134 27.16 -9.48 -8.52
C LEU A 134 27.78 -10.87 -8.38
N ASP A 135 28.79 -11.20 -9.19
CA ASP A 135 29.52 -12.46 -9.12
C ASP A 135 30.24 -12.64 -7.77
N GLU A 136 30.80 -11.57 -7.22
CA GLU A 136 31.38 -11.56 -5.87
C GLU A 136 30.33 -11.85 -4.80
N LEU A 137 29.15 -11.22 -4.90
CA LEU A 137 28.05 -11.43 -3.96
C LEU A 137 27.51 -12.86 -4.00
N LEU A 138 27.39 -13.44 -5.19
CA LEU A 138 26.98 -14.83 -5.39
C LEU A 138 28.03 -15.81 -4.83
N ARG A 139 29.31 -15.61 -5.19
CA ARG A 139 30.41 -16.45 -4.69
C ARG A 139 30.56 -16.39 -3.16
N ALA A 140 30.31 -15.23 -2.57
CA ALA A 140 30.36 -15.05 -1.12
C ALA A 140 29.09 -15.50 -0.39
N ASN A 141 28.09 -16.09 -1.08
CA ASN A 141 26.79 -16.46 -0.53
C ASN A 141 26.06 -15.30 0.18
N VAL A 142 26.32 -14.07 -0.24
CA VAL A 142 25.63 -12.89 0.28
C VAL A 142 24.25 -12.76 -0.36
N VAL A 143 24.13 -13.17 -1.61
CA VAL A 143 22.87 -13.19 -2.36
C VAL A 143 22.68 -14.53 -3.06
N TYR A 144 21.44 -14.87 -3.36
CA TYR A 144 21.06 -16.03 -4.17
C TYR A 144 19.97 -15.62 -5.18
N GLU A 145 19.74 -16.46 -6.18
CA GLU A 145 18.78 -16.24 -7.25
C GLU A 145 17.52 -17.10 -7.05
N PRO A 146 16.48 -16.61 -6.34
CA PRO A 146 15.23 -17.35 -6.16
C PRO A 146 14.44 -17.57 -7.46
N ARG A 147 14.61 -16.68 -8.44
CA ARG A 147 13.99 -16.76 -9.77
C ARG A 147 14.97 -16.17 -10.78
N GLU A 148 15.00 -16.74 -11.98
CA GLU A 148 15.82 -16.26 -13.09
C GLU A 148 15.75 -14.73 -13.24
N GLY A 149 16.91 -14.08 -13.14
CA GLY A 149 17.12 -12.64 -13.25
C GLY A 149 16.79 -11.81 -11.99
N TYR A 150 16.44 -12.46 -10.87
CA TYR A 150 16.09 -11.81 -9.61
C TYR A 150 16.87 -12.39 -8.44
N TYR A 151 17.44 -11.50 -7.63
CA TYR A 151 18.34 -11.82 -6.54
C TYR A 151 17.76 -11.38 -5.20
N ARG A 152 18.19 -12.06 -4.14
CA ARG A 152 17.84 -11.73 -2.76
C ARG A 152 19.03 -11.99 -1.85
N ALA A 153 19.25 -11.09 -0.90
CA ALA A 153 20.27 -11.26 0.12
C ALA A 153 19.91 -12.40 1.07
N VAL A 154 20.92 -13.19 1.45
CA VAL A 154 20.83 -14.17 2.52
C VAL A 154 20.89 -13.39 3.83
N THR A 155 19.73 -13.10 4.41
CA THR A 155 19.68 -12.56 5.77
C THR A 155 19.99 -13.70 6.74
N PRO A 156 21.03 -13.62 7.59
CA PRO A 156 21.16 -14.58 8.68
C PRO A 156 19.93 -14.44 9.56
N VAL A 157 19.26 -15.57 9.83
CA VAL A 157 18.24 -15.64 10.87
C VAL A 157 18.95 -15.34 12.20
N PRO A 158 18.44 -14.40 13.03
CA PRO A 158 19.04 -14.08 14.32
C PRO A 158 19.05 -15.29 15.27
#